data_AF-A0A227J6T1-F1
#
_entry.id   AF-A0A227J6T1-F1
#
_cell.length_a   1.000
_cell.length_b   1.000
_cell.length_c   1.000
_cell.angle_alpha   90.00
_cell.angle_beta   90.00
_cell.angle_gamma   90.00
#
_symmetry.space_group_name_H-M   'P 1'
#
loop_
_entity.id
_entity.type
_entity.pdbx_description
1 polymer ?
#
loop_
_entity_poly.entity_id
_entity_poly.type
_entity_poly.pdbx_seq_one_letter_code
_entity_poly.pdbx_strand_id
1 'polypeptide(L)'
;MLGLCPLLAVSSTITNALGLGIATLLVLVGSNVTVSLIRNYVPKEIRIPVFVMIIASLVTCVQLLMNAYAYGLYLSLGIFIPLIVTNCIIIGRAEAYASKNDVLPAALDGLWMGLGMTSVLV
;
A
#
# COMPACT_ATOMS: atom_id res chain seq x y z
N MET A 1 -13.66 8.22 -5.16
CA MET A 1 -12.81 7.73 -6.26
C MET A 1 -11.35 7.70 -5.78
N LEU A 2 -11.01 6.77 -4.86
CA LEU A 2 -9.64 6.59 -4.35
C LEU A 2 -9.11 5.29 -4.99
N GLY A 3 -7.90 5.31 -5.57
CA GLY A 3 -7.25 4.09 -6.09
C GLY A 3 -7.40 3.81 -7.59
N LEU A 4 -7.79 4.77 -8.43
CA LEU A 4 -7.88 4.55 -9.90
C LEU A 4 -6.51 4.44 -10.59
N CYS A 5 -5.47 5.07 -10.03
CA CYS A 5 -4.13 5.14 -10.62
C CYS A 5 -3.51 3.76 -10.95
N PRO A 6 -3.49 2.76 -10.05
CA PRO A 6 -2.97 1.43 -10.40
C PRO A 6 -3.91 0.65 -11.32
N LEU A 7 -5.22 0.89 -11.25
CA LEU A 7 -6.21 0.21 -12.10
C LEU A 7 -5.98 0.54 -13.57
N LEU A 8 -5.79 1.83 -13.89
CA LEU A 8 -5.57 2.28 -15.26
C LEU A 8 -4.22 1.80 -15.84
N ALA A 9 -3.24 1.52 -14.97
CA ALA A 9 -1.88 1.19 -15.39
C ALA A 9 -1.66 -0.31 -15.67
N VAL A 10 -2.38 -1.21 -14.99
CA VAL A 10 -2.03 -2.65 -14.95
C VAL A 10 -3.08 -3.58 -15.61
N SER A 11 -4.16 -3.05 -16.16
CA SER A 11 -5.21 -3.82 -16.85
C SER A 11 -4.78 -4.59 -18.12
N SER A 12 -3.50 -4.53 -18.50
CA SER A 12 -2.98 -5.19 -19.70
C SER A 12 -2.68 -6.69 -19.51
N THR A 13 -2.42 -7.15 -18.27
CA THR A 13 -2.08 -8.56 -17.99
C THR A 13 -2.46 -8.99 -16.57
N ILE A 14 -3.12 -10.15 -16.45
CA ILE A 14 -3.59 -10.71 -15.17
C ILE A 14 -2.43 -10.98 -14.21
N THR A 15 -1.29 -11.47 -14.70
CA THR A 15 -0.10 -11.74 -13.88
C THR A 15 0.47 -10.49 -13.23
N ASN A 16 0.49 -9.37 -13.95
CA ASN A 16 0.95 -8.09 -13.42
C ASN A 16 -0.07 -7.50 -12.43
N ALA A 17 -1.37 -7.65 -12.73
CA ALA A 17 -2.45 -7.19 -11.86
C ALA A 17 -2.44 -7.92 -10.51
N LEU A 18 -2.26 -9.24 -10.54
CA LEU A 18 -2.18 -10.06 -9.34
C LEU A 18 -0.93 -9.72 -8.50
N GLY A 19 0.22 -9.53 -9.16
CA GLY A 19 1.46 -9.12 -8.50
C GLY A 19 1.35 -7.76 -7.82
N LEU A 20 0.80 -6.75 -8.53
CA LEU A 20 0.61 -5.43 -7.96
C LEU A 20 -0.45 -5.46 -6.84
N GLY A 21 -1.54 -6.21 -7.03
CA GLY A 21 -2.57 -6.40 -6.02
C GLY A 21 -2.00 -6.95 -4.71
N ILE A 22 -1.26 -8.06 -4.78
CA ILE A 22 -0.67 -8.68 -3.58
C ILE A 22 0.36 -7.74 -2.92
N ALA A 23 1.19 -7.06 -3.71
CA ALA A 23 2.14 -6.08 -3.20
C ALA A 23 1.44 -4.93 -2.46
N THR A 24 0.38 -4.37 -3.04
CA THR A 24 -0.41 -3.29 -2.42
C THR A 24 -1.15 -3.75 -1.16
N LEU A 25 -1.65 -4.99 -1.12
CA LEU A 25 -2.27 -5.57 0.07
C LEU A 25 -1.26 -5.65 1.23
N LEU A 26 -0.06 -6.19 0.98
CA LEU A 26 0.99 -6.29 2.00
C LEU A 26 1.40 -4.91 2.52
N VAL A 27 1.58 -3.94 1.61
CA VAL A 27 1.93 -2.57 1.99
C VAL A 27 0.80 -1.92 2.80
N LEU A 28 -0.47 -2.10 2.41
CA LEU A 28 -1.62 -1.50 3.08
C LEU A 28 -1.80 -2.03 4.50
N VAL A 29 -1.68 -3.35 4.70
CA VAL A 29 -1.72 -3.98 6.02
C VAL A 29 -0.54 -3.50 6.86
N GLY A 30 0.67 -3.54 6.31
CA GLY A 30 1.89 -3.12 7.02
C GLY A 30 1.86 -1.64 7.41
N SER A 31 1.38 -0.76 6.52
CA SER A 31 1.28 0.67 6.79
C SER A 31 0.23 0.96 7.85
N ASN A 32 -0.94 0.31 7.80
CA ASN A 32 -1.99 0.52 8.81
C ASN A 32 -1.55 0.08 10.21
N VAL A 33 -0.85 -1.06 10.31
CA VAL A 33 -0.28 -1.54 11.59
C VAL A 33 0.76 -0.55 12.11
N THR A 34 1.70 -0.15 11.26
CA THR A 34 2.81 0.73 11.64
C THR A 34 2.30 2.12 12.05
N VAL A 35 1.36 2.68 11.30
CA VAL A 35 0.75 3.99 11.61
C VAL A 35 -0.05 3.96 12.91
N SER A 36 -0.81 2.88 13.17
CA SER A 36 -1.57 2.74 14.42
C SER A 36 -0.65 2.68 15.65
N LEU A 37 0.53 2.05 15.53
CA LEU A 37 1.56 2.00 16.59
C LEU A 37 2.21 3.37 16.87
N ILE A 38 2.47 4.14 15.81
CA ILE A 38 3.23 5.40 15.88
C ILE A 38 2.33 6.62 16.12
N ARG A 39 0.99 6.47 16.05
CA ARG A 39 0.02 7.58 16.15
C ARG A 39 0.19 8.50 17.37
N ASN A 40 0.66 7.96 18.50
CA ASN A 40 0.79 8.72 19.75
C ASN A 40 1.99 9.68 19.76
N TYR A 41 2.98 9.44 18.89
CA TYR A 41 4.21 10.23 18.81
C TYR A 41 4.19 11.31 17.71
N VAL A 42 3.19 11.31 16.83
CA VAL A 42 3.17 12.17 15.64
C VAL A 42 2.32 13.43 15.88
N PRO A 43 2.90 14.65 15.81
CA PRO A 43 2.15 15.89 15.90
C PRO A 43 1.27 16.11 14.66
N LYS A 44 0.08 16.69 14.86
CA LYS A 44 -0.98 16.79 13.83
C LYS A 44 -0.56 17.58 12.59
N GLU A 45 0.35 18.53 12.73
CA GLU A 45 0.82 19.41 11.64
C GLU A 45 1.66 18.67 10.58
N ILE A 46 2.32 17.57 10.93
CA ILE A 46 3.21 16.82 10.03
C ILE A 46 2.77 15.37 9.80
N ARG A 47 1.50 15.03 10.10
CA ARG A 47 1.01 13.64 10.00
C ARG A 47 1.12 13.06 8.58
N ILE A 48 0.75 13.84 7.56
CA ILE A 48 0.67 13.38 6.17
C ILE A 48 2.07 13.00 5.66
N PRO A 49 3.10 13.88 5.74
CA PRO A 49 4.44 13.52 5.30
C PRO A 49 5.04 12.36 6.09
N VAL A 50 4.77 12.24 7.39
CA VAL A 50 5.23 11.10 8.19
C VAL A 50 4.62 9.78 7.70
N PHE A 51 3.32 9.74 7.41
CA PHE A 51 2.66 8.53 6.90
C PHE A 51 3.18 8.15 5.51
N VAL A 52 3.40 9.13 4.63
CA VAL A 52 3.97 8.87 3.29
C VAL A 52 5.39 8.32 3.41
N MET A 53 6.22 8.83 4.33
CA MET A 53 7.57 8.30 4.58
C MET A 53 7.53 6.83 5.05
N ILE A 54 6.60 6.49 5.96
CA ILE A 54 6.40 5.10 6.40
C ILE A 54 6.01 4.20 5.23
N ILE A 55 5.02 4.62 4.43
CA ILE A 55 4.56 3.86 3.25
C ILE A 55 5.71 3.71 2.25
N ALA A 56 6.46 4.77 1.96
CA ALA A 56 7.60 4.74 1.04
C ALA A 56 8.67 3.74 1.48
N SER A 57 8.97 3.69 2.78
CA SER A 57 9.95 2.73 3.32
C SER A 57 9.48 1.28 3.14
N LEU A 58 8.21 0.99 3.40
CA LEU A 58 7.61 -0.33 3.22
C LEU A 58 7.57 -0.74 1.75
N VAL A 59 7.19 0.17 0.86
CA VAL A 59 7.19 -0.07 -0.58
C VAL A 59 8.61 -0.34 -1.08
N THR A 60 9.61 0.37 -0.56
CA THR A 60 11.03 0.13 -0.91
C THR A 60 11.48 -1.26 -0.46
N CYS A 61 11.07 -1.72 0.73
CA CYS A 61 11.32 -3.09 1.17
C CYS A 61 10.68 -4.12 0.22
N VAL A 62 9.43 -3.88 -0.21
CA VAL A 62 8.74 -4.76 -1.17
C VAL A 62 9.43 -4.74 -2.54
N GLN A 63 9.90 -3.58 -3.00
CA GLN A 63 10.68 -3.41 -4.24
C GLN A 63 11.93 -4.30 -4.23
N LEU A 64 12.70 -4.27 -3.15
CA LEU A 64 13.89 -5.10 -2.96
C LEU A 64 13.56 -6.59 -2.92
N LEU A 65 12.49 -6.96 -2.21
CA LEU A 65 12.03 -8.34 -2.07
C LEU A 65 11.55 -8.91 -3.42
N MET A 66 10.85 -8.10 -4.21
CA MET A 66 10.39 -8.47 -5.54
C MET A 66 11.55 -8.61 -6.54
N ASN A 67 12.59 -7.79 -6.44
CA ASN A 67 13.82 -7.95 -7.22
C ASN A 67 14.54 -9.28 -6.90
N ALA A 68 14.52 -9.71 -5.63
CA ALA A 68 15.16 -10.95 -5.21
C ALA A 68 14.39 -12.22 -5.60
N TYR A 69 13.05 -12.21 -5.53
CA TYR A 69 12.22 -13.42 -5.74
C TYR A 69 11.49 -13.46 -7.09
N ALA A 70 11.18 -12.31 -7.69
CA ALA A 70 10.31 -12.21 -8.86
C ALA A 70 10.88 -11.24 -9.93
N TYR A 71 12.10 -11.50 -10.38
CA TYR A 71 12.83 -10.65 -11.33
C TYR A 71 12.07 -10.39 -12.65
N GLY A 72 11.35 -11.39 -13.16
CA GLY A 72 10.52 -11.24 -14.36
C GLY A 72 9.38 -10.22 -14.18
N LEU A 73 8.74 -10.20 -12.99
CA LEU A 73 7.72 -9.23 -12.65
C LEU A 73 8.34 -7.85 -12.36
N TYR A 74 9.52 -7.83 -11.75
CA TYR A 74 10.26 -6.60 -11.45
C TYR A 74 10.62 -5.78 -12.69
N LEU A 75 11.00 -6.43 -13.80
CA LEU A 75 11.30 -5.73 -15.06
C LEU A 75 10.09 -4.98 -15.63
N SER A 76 8.87 -5.50 -15.44
CA SER A 76 7.64 -4.85 -15.90
C SER A 76 7.04 -3.89 -14.87
N LEU A 77 7.02 -4.27 -13.58
CA LEU A 77 6.42 -3.47 -12.50
C LEU A 77 7.37 -2.43 -11.89
N GLY A 78 8.67 -2.49 -12.19
CA GLY A 78 9.73 -1.63 -11.64
C GLY A 78 9.36 -0.15 -11.57
N ILE A 79 8.75 0.36 -12.65
CA ILE A 79 8.35 1.75 -12.83
C ILE A 79 7.01 2.06 -12.14
N PHE A 80 6.19 1.04 -11.88
CA PHE A 80 4.86 1.17 -11.27
C PHE A 80 4.87 1.01 -9.75
N ILE A 81 5.95 0.52 -9.15
CA ILE A 81 6.05 0.40 -7.68
C ILE A 81 5.94 1.75 -6.95
N PRO A 82 6.49 2.88 -7.47
CA PRO A 82 6.22 4.21 -6.92
C PRO A 82 4.73 4.61 -6.92
N LEU A 83 3.89 4.09 -7.83
CA LEU A 83 2.44 4.34 -7.82
C LEU A 83 1.76 3.74 -6.58
N ILE A 84 2.39 2.75 -5.91
CA ILE A 84 1.89 2.23 -4.64
C ILE A 84 2.00 3.31 -3.56
N VAL A 85 3.14 4.02 -3.48
CA VAL A 85 3.37 5.07 -2.48
C VAL A 85 2.37 6.22 -2.62
N THR A 86 2.09 6.63 -3.86
CA THR A 86 1.17 7.74 -4.16
C THR A 86 -0.29 7.29 -4.23
N ASN A 87 -0.59 6.04 -3.89
CA ASN A 87 -1.96 5.54 -3.96
C ASN A 87 -2.82 6.18 -2.86
N CYS A 88 -3.81 6.98 -3.30
CA CYS A 88 -4.72 7.69 -2.42
C CYS A 88 -5.53 6.75 -1.50
N ILE A 89 -5.74 5.48 -1.87
CA ILE A 89 -6.42 4.51 -0.99
C ILE A 89 -5.57 4.20 0.25
N ILE A 90 -4.26 4.07 0.09
CA ILE A 90 -3.34 3.73 1.19
C ILE A 90 -3.25 4.90 2.16
N ILE A 91 -2.99 6.10 1.63
CA ILE A 91 -2.92 7.33 2.42
C ILE A 91 -4.26 7.62 3.09
N GLY A 92 -5.37 7.54 2.35
CA GLY A 92 -6.70 7.84 2.87
C GLY A 92 -7.12 6.93 4.01
N ARG A 93 -6.74 5.65 3.99
CA ARG A 93 -7.07 4.69 5.05
C ARG A 93 -6.12 4.77 6.24
N ALA A 94 -4.84 5.01 6.00
CA ALA A 94 -3.88 5.31 7.06
C ALA A 94 -4.34 6.54 7.87
N GLU A 95 -4.80 7.58 7.17
CA GLU A 95 -5.27 8.80 7.83
C GLU A 95 -6.64 8.65 8.49
N ALA A 96 -7.64 8.08 7.80
CA ALA A 96 -9.01 8.05 8.30
C ALA A 96 -9.26 6.98 9.37
N TYR A 97 -8.55 5.85 9.29
CA TYR A 97 -8.81 4.66 10.11
C TYR A 97 -7.64 4.31 11.05
N ALA A 98 -6.42 4.16 10.52
CA ALA A 98 -5.27 3.76 11.34
C ALA A 98 -4.87 4.81 12.39
N SER A 99 -5.08 6.10 12.10
CA SER A 99 -4.79 7.17 13.07
C SER A 99 -5.76 7.21 14.27
N LYS A 100 -6.93 6.57 14.16
CA LYS A 100 -8.00 6.62 15.19
C LYS A 100 -8.25 5.28 15.87
N ASN A 101 -7.84 4.17 15.26
CA ASN A 101 -8.14 2.83 15.75
C ASN A 101 -6.89 2.06 16.22
N ASP A 102 -7.10 1.02 17.03
CA ASP A 102 -6.03 0.14 17.52
C ASP A 102 -5.44 -0.75 16.41
N VAL A 103 -4.28 -1.35 16.69
CA VAL A 103 -3.49 -2.11 15.71
C VAL A 103 -4.24 -3.29 15.10
N LEU A 104 -5.00 -4.03 15.90
CA LEU A 104 -5.79 -5.20 15.47
C LEU A 104 -6.89 -4.83 14.45
N PRO A 105 -7.80 -3.89 14.76
CA PRO A 105 -8.83 -3.51 13.78
C PRO A 105 -8.26 -2.71 12.60
N ALA A 106 -7.14 -1.99 12.75
CA ALA A 106 -6.45 -1.35 11.63
C ALA A 106 -5.82 -2.37 10.65
N ALA A 107 -5.27 -3.47 11.17
CA ALA A 107 -4.75 -4.57 10.35
C ALA A 107 -5.87 -5.26 9.57
N LEU A 108 -6.98 -5.56 10.24
CA LEU A 108 -8.14 -6.21 9.63
C LEU A 108 -8.71 -5.34 8.50
N ASP A 109 -8.84 -4.03 8.75
CA ASP A 109 -9.30 -3.06 7.77
C ASP A 109 -8.40 -2.99 6.53
N GLY A 110 -7.07 -2.96 6.74
CA GLY A 110 -6.10 -3.01 5.65
C GLY A 110 -6.20 -4.30 4.84
N LEU A 111 -6.49 -5.43 5.49
CA LEU A 111 -6.64 -6.72 4.84
C LEU A 111 -7.90 -6.78 3.98
N TRP A 112 -9.05 -6.33 4.49
CA TRP A 112 -10.31 -6.32 3.75
C TRP A 112 -10.27 -5.41 2.52
N MET A 113 -9.69 -4.20 2.64
CA MET A 113 -9.55 -3.33 1.47
C MET A 113 -8.45 -3.76 0.52
N GLY A 114 -7.36 -4.33 1.02
CA GLY A 114 -6.33 -4.89 0.15
C GLY A 114 -6.90 -6.01 -0.70
N LEU A 115 -7.67 -6.91 -0.10
CA LEU A 115 -8.42 -7.95 -0.82
C LEU A 115 -9.41 -7.34 -1.83
N GLY A 116 -10.20 -6.34 -1.42
CA GLY A 116 -11.11 -5.64 -2.32
C GLY A 116 -10.38 -5.04 -3.52
N MET A 117 -9.25 -4.38 -3.29
CA MET A 117 -8.41 -3.80 -4.34
C MET A 117 -7.89 -4.88 -5.29
N THR A 118 -7.40 -6.00 -4.76
CA THR A 118 -6.92 -7.12 -5.58
C THR A 118 -8.03 -7.74 -6.41
N SER A 119 -9.24 -7.86 -5.87
CA SER A 119 -10.39 -8.43 -6.57
C SER A 119 -10.94 -7.56 -7.69
N VAL A 120 -10.68 -6.24 -7.65
CA VAL A 120 -11.08 -5.31 -8.72
C VAL A 120 -10.01 -5.23 -9.81
N LEU A 121 -8.75 -5.53 -9.47
CA LEU A 121 -7.63 -5.54 -10.42
C LEU A 121 -7.58 -6.80 -11.28
N VAL A 122 -8.11 -7.92 -10.79
CA VAL A 122 -8.15 -9.24 -11.45
C VAL A 122 -9.48 -9.45 -12.13
#